data_AF-A0A371PPN1-F1
#
_entry.id   AF-A0A371PPN1-F1
#
_cell.length_a   1.000
_cell.length_b   1.000
_cell.length_c   1.000
_cell.angle_alpha   90.00
_cell.angle_beta   90.00
_cell.angle_gamma   90.00
#
_symmetry.space_group_name_H-M   'P 1'
#
loop_
_entity.id
_entity.type
_entity.pdbx_description
1 polymer ?
#
loop_
_entity_poly.entity_id
_entity_poly.type
_entity_poly.pdbx_seq_one_letter_code
_entity_poly.pdbx_strand_id
1 'polypeptide(L)'
;MDEHRYEERFEGSKTFYVSVQAGQILEDQGAAAYELEIYTNADQVNLLRELFEELASMDEAQTFHFAGSPFSPNNDEALNGAYDDIIGRIYRLLHECGTSDTKRHIESMELF
;
A
#
# COMPACT_ATOMS: atom_id res chain seq x y z
N MET A 1 -5.83 -23.17 -18.99
CA MET A 1 -4.90 -22.47 -18.09
C MET A 1 -5.68 -22.25 -16.80
N ASP A 2 -5.13 -22.71 -15.70
CA ASP A 2 -5.84 -22.97 -14.45
C ASP A 2 -6.17 -21.66 -13.70
N GLU A 3 -7.30 -21.04 -14.04
CA GLU A 3 -7.81 -19.80 -13.44
C GLU A 3 -8.48 -20.05 -12.07
N HIS A 4 -8.77 -21.31 -11.74
CA HIS A 4 -9.62 -21.70 -10.61
C HIS A 4 -8.92 -21.85 -9.24
N ARG A 5 -7.63 -21.51 -9.11
CA ARG A 5 -6.90 -21.79 -7.85
C ARG A 5 -7.05 -20.70 -6.78
N TYR A 6 -7.59 -19.53 -7.09
CA TYR A 6 -7.67 -18.40 -6.14
C TYR A 6 -9.01 -18.27 -5.41
N GLU A 7 -10.06 -18.97 -5.87
CA GLU A 7 -11.45 -18.77 -5.43
C GLU A 7 -11.77 -19.35 -4.04
N GLU A 8 -10.95 -20.26 -3.51
CA GLU A 8 -11.31 -21.02 -2.29
C GLU A 8 -10.85 -20.40 -0.97
N ARG A 9 -10.08 -19.31 -0.98
CA ARG A 9 -9.33 -18.90 0.23
C ARG A 9 -10.03 -17.86 1.12
N PHE A 10 -11.07 -17.18 0.62
CA PHE A 10 -11.72 -16.09 1.37
C PHE A 10 -13.14 -15.81 0.85
N GLU A 11 -14.15 -16.30 1.57
CA GLU A 11 -15.55 -15.93 1.33
C GLU A 11 -15.70 -14.40 1.32
N GLY A 12 -16.29 -13.83 0.27
CA GLY A 12 -16.45 -12.37 0.12
C GLY A 12 -15.26 -11.62 -0.49
N SER A 13 -14.25 -12.32 -1.02
CA SER A 13 -13.15 -11.64 -1.74
C SER A 13 -13.53 -11.14 -3.12
N LYS A 14 -12.91 -10.03 -3.50
CA LYS A 14 -13.07 -9.37 -4.80
C LYS A 14 -11.71 -8.90 -5.31
N THR A 15 -11.66 -8.61 -6.59
CA THR A 15 -10.52 -7.94 -7.21
C THR A 15 -10.57 -6.45 -6.88
N PHE A 16 -9.43 -5.90 -6.48
CA PHE A 16 -9.23 -4.47 -6.30
C PHE A 16 -7.97 -4.04 -7.05
N TYR A 17 -7.96 -2.79 -7.50
CA TYR A 17 -6.85 -2.19 -8.23
C TYR A 17 -6.23 -1.09 -7.38
N VAL A 18 -4.92 -1.14 -7.20
CA VAL A 18 -4.22 -0.27 -6.25
C VAL A 18 -3.26 0.64 -7.01
N SER A 19 -3.36 1.94 -6.73
CA SER A 19 -2.33 2.91 -7.06
C SER A 19 -1.58 3.27 -5.79
N VAL A 20 -0.33 2.82 -5.66
CA VAL A 20 0.47 3.07 -4.46
C VAL A 20 0.93 4.52 -4.48
N GLN A 21 1.30 5.03 -5.66
CA GLN A 21 1.71 6.43 -5.82
C GLN A 21 0.59 7.41 -5.45
N ALA A 22 -0.66 7.10 -5.78
CA ALA A 22 -1.80 7.94 -5.44
C ALA A 22 -2.42 7.61 -4.07
N GLY A 23 -2.02 6.51 -3.42
CA GLY A 23 -2.65 6.01 -2.20
C GLY A 23 -4.11 5.60 -2.39
N GLN A 24 -4.47 5.06 -3.57
CA GLN A 24 -5.85 4.78 -3.94
C GLN A 24 -6.11 3.28 -4.10
N ILE A 25 -7.32 2.86 -3.71
CA ILE A 25 -7.83 1.51 -3.92
C ILE A 25 -9.16 1.61 -4.65
N LEU A 26 -9.23 0.98 -5.83
CA LEU A 26 -10.33 1.05 -6.78
C LEU A 26 -11.01 -0.32 -6.88
N GLU A 27 -12.34 -0.31 -6.96
CA GLU A 27 -13.14 -1.51 -7.29
C GLU A 27 -13.33 -1.66 -8.80
N ASP A 28 -13.33 -0.55 -9.55
CA ASP A 28 -13.50 -0.53 -11.00
C ASP A 28 -12.15 -0.27 -11.68
N GLN A 29 -11.77 -1.18 -12.58
CA GLN A 29 -10.50 -1.13 -13.31
C GLN A 29 -10.34 0.14 -14.16
N GLY A 30 -11.44 0.71 -14.63
CA GLY A 30 -11.46 1.87 -15.52
C GLY A 30 -11.65 3.21 -14.81
N ALA A 31 -11.82 3.21 -13.48
CA ALA A 31 -12.06 4.43 -12.71
C ALA A 31 -10.86 5.38 -12.70
N ALA A 32 -9.65 4.83 -12.63
CA ALA A 32 -8.39 5.57 -12.67
C ALA A 32 -7.21 4.65 -13.04
N ALA A 33 -6.04 5.23 -13.29
CA ALA A 33 -4.81 4.46 -13.47
C ALA A 33 -4.41 3.75 -12.16
N TYR A 34 -3.85 2.55 -12.29
CA TYR A 34 -3.40 1.72 -11.17
C TYR A 34 -2.10 0.99 -11.53
N GLU A 35 -1.36 0.57 -10.51
CA GLU A 35 -0.10 -0.17 -10.68
C GLU A 35 -0.26 -1.67 -10.40
N LEU A 36 -1.09 -2.02 -9.41
CA LEU A 36 -1.15 -3.37 -8.85
C LEU A 36 -2.59 -3.90 -8.81
N GLU A 37 -2.71 -5.21 -8.95
CA GLU A 37 -3.99 -5.94 -8.81
C GLU A 37 -3.93 -6.89 -7.62
N ILE A 38 -4.93 -6.83 -6.76
CA ILE A 38 -5.04 -7.69 -5.57
C ILE A 38 -6.38 -8.42 -5.55
N TYR A 39 -6.41 -9.59 -4.92
CA TYR A 39 -7.61 -10.37 -4.70
C TYR A 39 -7.77 -10.66 -3.22
N THR A 40 -8.69 -9.94 -2.56
CA THR A 40 -8.80 -9.96 -1.10
C THR A 40 -10.19 -9.56 -0.60
N ASN A 41 -10.39 -9.65 0.72
CA ASN A 41 -11.67 -9.33 1.38
C ASN A 41 -11.72 -7.87 1.88
N ALA A 42 -12.90 -7.47 2.36
CA ALA A 42 -13.13 -6.10 2.83
C ALA A 42 -12.24 -5.70 4.03
N ASP A 43 -11.95 -6.62 4.96
CA ASP A 43 -11.10 -6.33 6.11
C ASP A 43 -9.67 -5.98 5.69
N GLN A 44 -9.09 -6.72 4.75
CA GLN A 44 -7.74 -6.44 4.24
C GLN A 44 -7.71 -5.13 3.42
N VAL A 45 -8.78 -4.84 2.66
CA VAL A 45 -8.90 -3.54 1.99
C VAL A 45 -8.97 -2.40 2.99
N ASN A 46 -9.74 -2.55 4.08
CA ASN A 46 -9.81 -1.53 5.12
C ASN A 46 -8.45 -1.32 5.78
N LEU A 47 -7.73 -2.38 6.11
CA LEU A 47 -6.37 -2.28 6.63
C LEU A 47 -5.43 -1.54 5.68
N LEU A 48 -5.51 -1.82 4.38
CA LEU A 48 -4.72 -1.12 3.36
C LEU A 48 -5.10 0.37 3.28
N ARG A 49 -6.38 0.73 3.44
CA ARG A 49 -6.82 2.13 3.52
C ARG A 49 -6.25 2.84 4.73
N GLU A 50 -6.33 2.21 5.90
CA GLU A 50 -5.79 2.77 7.15
C GLU A 50 -4.29 3.06 7.03
N LEU A 51 -3.53 2.15 6.41
CA LEU A 51 -2.10 2.36 6.15
C LEU A 51 -1.83 3.52 5.18
N PHE A 52 -2.65 3.70 4.12
CA PHE A 52 -2.51 4.85 3.22
C PHE A 52 -2.87 6.18 3.91
N GLU A 53 -3.89 6.19 4.76
CA GLU A 53 -4.25 7.37 5.56
C GLU A 53 -3.14 7.73 6.57
N GLU A 54 -2.55 6.72 7.22
CA GLU A 54 -1.41 6.92 8.12
C GLU A 54 -0.20 7.49 7.37
N LEU A 55 0.11 6.96 6.19
CA LEU A 55 1.19 7.45 5.33
C LEU A 55 0.98 8.92 4.93
N ALA A 56 -0.24 9.27 4.49
CA ALA A 56 -0.58 10.64 4.11
C ALA A 56 -0.46 11.62 5.29
N SER A 57 -0.96 11.22 6.46
CA SER A 57 -0.84 12.02 7.69
C SER A 57 0.61 12.26 8.09
N MET A 58 1.48 11.25 7.95
CA MET A 58 2.93 11.42 8.19
C MET A 58 3.60 12.33 7.17
N ASP A 59 3.24 12.24 5.89
CA ASP A 59 3.77 13.11 4.83
C ASP A 59 3.40 14.59 5.07
N GLU A 60 2.15 14.85 5.45
CA GLU A 60 1.69 16.19 5.82
C GLU A 60 2.46 16.71 7.04
N ALA A 61 2.58 15.91 8.11
CA ALA A 61 3.31 16.29 9.31
C ALA A 61 4.77 16.66 8.99
N GLN A 62 5.47 15.82 8.21
CA GLN A 62 6.84 16.11 7.77
C GLN A 62 6.91 17.43 6.99
N THR A 63 6.02 17.64 6.03
CA THR A 63 5.96 18.87 5.23
C THR A 63 5.81 20.12 6.11
N PHE A 64 4.92 20.09 7.12
CA PHE A 64 4.77 21.19 8.07
C PHE A 64 6.00 21.37 8.97
N HIS A 65 6.63 20.28 9.42
CA HIS A 65 7.85 20.34 10.23
C HIS A 65 9.00 21.05 9.48
N PHE A 66 9.22 20.72 8.21
CA PHE A 66 10.28 21.35 7.40
C PHE A 66 9.95 22.81 7.00
N ALA A 67 8.67 23.15 6.83
CA ALA A 67 8.26 24.52 6.48
C ALA A 67 8.32 25.49 7.69
N GLY A 68 8.14 24.99 8.91
CA GLY A 68 7.94 25.81 10.11
C GLY A 68 9.17 26.07 10.98
N SER A 69 10.19 25.21 10.96
CA SER A 69 11.34 25.36 11.86
C SER A 69 12.62 24.72 11.31
N PRO A 70 13.79 25.38 11.42
CA PRO A 70 15.06 24.77 11.03
C PRO A 70 15.44 23.66 12.02
N PHE A 71 15.27 22.41 11.56
CA PHE A 71 16.03 21.19 11.86
C PHE A 71 16.30 20.83 13.34
N SER A 72 15.66 19.75 13.79
CA SER A 72 16.08 18.99 14.97
C SER A 72 16.32 17.53 14.55
N PRO A 73 17.57 17.10 14.31
CA PRO A 73 17.90 15.85 13.62
C PRO A 73 17.36 14.59 14.31
N ASN A 74 17.17 14.61 15.64
CA ASN A 74 16.58 13.48 16.37
C ASN A 74 15.10 13.22 16.02
N ASN A 75 14.37 14.23 15.56
CA ASN A 75 12.98 14.06 15.13
C ASN A 75 12.91 13.52 13.68
N ASP A 76 13.84 13.92 12.82
CA ASP A 76 13.90 13.50 11.42
C ASP A 76 14.11 11.99 11.29
N GLU A 77 15.09 11.40 12.00
CA GLU A 77 15.35 9.95 11.93
C GLU A 77 14.16 9.11 12.40
N ALA A 78 13.46 9.56 13.45
CA ALA A 78 12.28 8.87 13.96
C ALA A 78 11.08 8.97 13.00
N LEU A 79 10.88 10.13 12.37
CA LEU A 79 9.82 10.34 11.37
C LEU A 79 10.08 9.53 10.10
N ASN A 80 11.32 9.52 9.60
CA ASN A 80 11.71 8.72 8.45
C ASN A 80 11.56 7.22 8.71
N GLY A 81 12.00 6.73 9.87
CA GLY A 81 11.85 5.32 10.23
C GLY A 81 10.39 4.88 10.33
N ALA A 82 9.52 5.75 10.82
CA ALA A 82 8.08 5.48 10.88
C ALA A 82 7.44 5.46 9.47
N TYR A 83 7.84 6.40 8.60
CA TYR A 83 7.40 6.46 7.20
C TYR A 83 7.79 5.19 6.43
N ASP A 84 9.06 4.79 6.51
CA ASP A 84 9.57 3.57 5.86
C ASP A 84 8.88 2.30 6.37
N ASP A 85 8.57 2.23 7.67
CA ASP A 85 7.86 1.08 8.26
C ASP A 85 6.44 0.94 7.69
N ILE A 86 5.71 2.04 7.51
CA ILE A 86 4.36 2.04 6.92
C ILE A 86 4.42 1.58 5.46
N ILE A 87 5.34 2.14 4.67
CA ILE A 87 5.55 1.71 3.29
C ILE A 87 5.85 0.22 3.23
N GLY A 88 6.73 -0.28 4.10
CA GLY A 88 7.05 -1.71 4.20
C GLY A 88 5.81 -2.57 4.50
N ARG A 89 4.92 -2.11 5.39
CA ARG A 89 3.65 -2.81 5.71
C ARG A 89 2.69 -2.82 4.51
N ILE A 90 2.56 -1.71 3.79
CA ILE A 90 1.74 -1.60 2.58
C ILE A 90 2.19 -2.64 1.55
N TYR A 91 3.49 -2.63 1.19
CA TYR A 91 4.00 -3.56 0.18
C TYR A 91 3.96 -5.03 0.63
N ARG A 92 4.13 -5.31 1.92
CA ARG A 92 3.96 -6.66 2.45
C ARG A 92 2.52 -7.14 2.31
N LEU A 93 1.54 -6.32 2.68
CA LEU A 93 0.13 -6.64 2.55
C LEU A 93 -0.29 -6.82 1.08
N LEU A 94 0.22 -5.96 0.19
CA LEU A 94 0.03 -6.08 -1.25
C LEU A 94 0.67 -7.33 -1.84
N HIS A 95 1.84 -7.75 -1.34
CA HIS A 95 2.45 -9.02 -1.72
C HIS A 95 1.59 -10.20 -1.26
N GLU A 96 1.08 -10.19 -0.03
CA GLU A 96 0.25 -11.28 0.50
C GLU A 96 -1.07 -11.43 -0.26
N CYS A 97 -1.74 -10.31 -0.56
CA CYS A 97 -3.03 -10.25 -1.25
C CYS A 97 -2.92 -10.20 -2.78
N GLY A 98 -1.72 -10.03 -3.32
CA GLY A 98 -1.47 -9.76 -4.73
C GLY A 98 -1.66 -10.98 -5.63
N THR A 99 -2.02 -10.70 -6.88
CA THR A 99 -1.92 -11.67 -7.97
C THR A 99 -0.46 -12.09 -8.19
N SER A 100 -0.24 -13.11 -9.02
CA SER A 100 1.13 -13.54 -9.36
C SER A 100 1.93 -12.43 -10.05
N ASP A 101 1.27 -11.53 -10.78
CA ASP A 101 1.93 -10.39 -11.41
C ASP A 101 2.34 -9.34 -10.38
N THR A 102 1.42 -8.96 -9.48
CA THR A 102 1.69 -8.04 -8.36
C THR A 102 2.84 -8.53 -7.49
N LYS A 103 2.86 -9.82 -7.12
CA LYS A 103 3.96 -10.42 -6.34
C LYS A 103 5.29 -10.28 -7.05
N ARG A 104 5.34 -10.66 -8.34
CA ARG A 104 6.55 -10.55 -9.15
C ARG A 104 7.01 -9.11 -9.32
N HIS A 105 6.07 -8.17 -9.48
CA HIS A 105 6.37 -6.75 -9.56
C HIS A 105 7.03 -6.28 -8.26
N ILE A 106 6.42 -6.53 -7.12
CA ILE A 106 6.95 -6.15 -5.79
C ILE A 106 8.32 -6.80 -5.54
N GLU A 107 8.47 -8.08 -5.86
CA GLU A 107 9.76 -8.79 -5.72
C GLU A 107 10.86 -8.19 -6.63
N SER A 108 10.49 -7.61 -7.78
CA SER A 108 11.44 -6.94 -8.66
C SER A 108 11.86 -5.54 -8.21
N MET A 109 11.12 -4.94 -7.26
CA MET A 109 11.41 -3.61 -6.73
C MET A 109 12.53 -3.61 -5.68
N GLU A 110 13.04 -4.77 -5.26
CA GLU A 110 14.10 -4.92 -4.24
C GLU A 110 13.80 -4.16 -2.93
N LEU A 111 12.52 -4.13 -2.53
CA LEU A 111 12.05 -3.42 -1.33
C LEU A 111 12.41 -4.10 0.00
N PHE A 112 12.95 -5.34 -0.05
CA PHE A 112 13.24 -6.18 1.13
C PHE A 112 14.55 -6.96 0.94
#